data_AF-A0A7C1WD86-F1
#
_entry.id   AF-A0A7C1WD86-F1
#
_cell.length_a   1.000
_cell.length_b   1.000
_cell.length_c   1.000
_cell.angle_alpha   90.00
_cell.angle_beta   90.00
_cell.angle_gamma   90.00
#
_symmetry.space_group_name_H-M   'P 1'
#
loop_
_entity.id
_entity.type
_entity.pdbx_description
1 polymer ?
#
loop_
_entity_poly.entity_id
_entity_poly.type
_entity_poly.pdbx_seq_one_letter_code
_entity_poly.pdbx_strand_id
1 'polypeptide(L)'
;MSSIEKIMARLEQDNRGKTESDRVTKAAESVPLPLADRERGNLGHDLKAATDEAEVVERKPYASEQTEKKPLAIQLDRLEAAGYLAQDYEGSRQFSEFRRIKRPILKKAFSGERSAEELPRNLVMISSAVPGEGKTFCAINLTLNMILERDITVMLMDVDCMRRSLSKLFGVDGQP
;
A
#
# COMPACT_ATOMS: atom_id res chain seq x y z
N MET A 1 -49.26 2.64 -35.68
CA MET A 1 -48.48 2.26 -34.49
C MET A 1 -47.07 1.93 -34.94
N SER A 2 -46.13 2.75 -34.48
CA SER A 2 -44.76 2.85 -34.99
C SER A 2 -43.92 1.67 -34.51
N SER A 3 -42.97 1.21 -35.34
CA SER A 3 -42.09 0.07 -35.07
C SER A 3 -41.30 0.18 -33.77
N ILE A 4 -41.20 1.38 -33.18
CA ILE A 4 -40.57 1.65 -31.89
C ILE A 4 -41.45 1.20 -30.70
N GLU A 5 -42.77 1.34 -30.80
CA GLU A 5 -43.71 0.97 -29.73
C GLU A 5 -43.73 -0.54 -29.50
N LYS A 6 -43.59 -1.33 -30.58
CA LYS A 6 -43.54 -2.80 -30.50
C LYS A 6 -42.23 -3.34 -29.91
N ILE A 7 -41.14 -2.59 -29.98
CA ILE A 7 -39.84 -2.98 -29.39
C ILE A 7 -39.84 -2.67 -27.88
N MET A 8 -40.39 -1.52 -27.46
CA MET A 8 -40.51 -1.19 -26.04
C MET A 8 -41.44 -2.15 -25.28
N ALA A 9 -42.55 -2.56 -25.89
CA ALA A 9 -43.47 -3.52 -25.26
C ALA A 9 -42.85 -4.92 -25.02
N ARG A 10 -41.84 -5.33 -25.81
CA ARG A 10 -41.10 -6.58 -25.59
C ARG A 10 -40.03 -6.45 -24.51
N LEU A 11 -39.39 -5.29 -24.39
CA LEU A 11 -38.43 -5.00 -23.32
C LEU A 11 -39.11 -4.88 -21.95
N GLU A 12 -40.35 -4.40 -21.89
CA GLU A 12 -41.12 -4.35 -20.63
C GLU A 12 -41.61 -5.72 -20.14
N GLN A 13 -41.79 -6.70 -21.03
CA GLN A 13 -42.14 -8.07 -20.63
C GLN A 13 -40.92 -8.86 -20.13
N ASP A 14 -39.73 -8.65 -20.72
CA ASP A 14 -38.49 -9.30 -20.26
C ASP A 14 -37.97 -8.72 -18.94
N ASN A 15 -38.24 -7.44 -18.65
CA ASN A 15 -37.84 -6.81 -17.39
C ASN A 15 -38.83 -7.05 -16.24
N ARG A 16 -40.03 -7.59 -16.50
CA ARG A 16 -40.96 -8.07 -15.45
C ARG A 16 -40.59 -9.46 -14.89
N GLY A 17 -39.60 -10.13 -15.47
CA GLY A 17 -39.16 -11.46 -15.06
C GLY A 17 -37.91 -11.52 -14.17
N LYS A 18 -37.11 -10.44 -14.07
CA LYS A 18 -35.87 -10.41 -13.27
C LYS A 18 -35.63 -8.99 -12.74
N THR A 19 -35.48 -8.86 -11.41
CA THR A 19 -35.45 -7.63 -10.58
C THR A 19 -36.84 -6.96 -10.50
N GLU A 20 -37.53 -6.82 -9.37
CA GLU A 20 -37.08 -6.42 -8.04
C GLU A 20 -38.24 -6.65 -7.03
N SER A 21 -38.20 -7.75 -6.29
CA SER A 21 -38.86 -7.86 -4.99
C SER A 21 -37.86 -8.55 -4.10
N ASP A 22 -36.86 -7.79 -3.65
CA ASP A 22 -36.17 -7.98 -2.36
C ASP A 22 -35.06 -6.93 -2.19
N ARG A 23 -35.44 -5.65 -2.32
CA ARG A 23 -34.65 -4.55 -1.79
C ARG A 23 -35.53 -3.67 -0.90
N VAL A 24 -35.16 -3.72 0.38
CA VAL A 24 -35.37 -2.75 1.46
C VAL A 24 -36.72 -2.82 2.20
N THR A 25 -36.82 -3.70 3.20
CA THR A 25 -36.69 -3.29 4.61
C THR A 25 -36.85 -4.48 5.58
N LYS A 26 -35.90 -4.56 6.52
CA LYS A 26 -36.06 -4.97 7.92
C LYS A 26 -35.82 -6.45 8.31
N ALA A 27 -35.19 -6.57 9.48
CA ALA A 27 -34.89 -7.76 10.29
C ALA A 27 -33.68 -8.58 9.80
N ALA A 28 -32.43 -8.33 10.20
CA ALA A 28 -31.87 -8.22 11.55
C ALA A 28 -31.97 -9.54 12.34
N GLU A 29 -30.96 -10.40 12.17
CA GLU A 29 -30.48 -11.50 13.05
C GLU A 29 -29.44 -12.28 12.19
N SER A 30 -28.20 -12.62 12.55
CA SER A 30 -27.48 -12.62 13.83
C SER A 30 -25.98 -12.87 13.57
N VAL A 31 -25.09 -11.91 13.83
CA VAL A 31 -23.78 -12.14 14.47
C VAL A 31 -23.43 -10.84 15.21
N PRO A 32 -23.48 -10.79 16.57
CA PRO A 32 -23.35 -9.53 17.29
C PRO A 32 -21.91 -9.00 17.30
N LEU A 33 -21.76 -7.74 16.91
CA LEU A 33 -20.67 -6.86 17.36
C LEU A 33 -21.04 -6.36 18.76
N PRO A 34 -20.20 -6.55 19.79
CA PRO A 34 -20.43 -5.91 21.08
C PRO A 34 -19.63 -4.60 21.13
N LEU A 35 -20.27 -3.48 20.82
CA LEU A 35 -19.87 -2.18 21.36
C LEU A 35 -21.09 -1.40 21.86
N ALA A 36 -21.08 -1.26 23.20
CA ALA A 36 -21.64 -0.18 24.02
C ALA A 36 -23.11 -0.22 24.47
N ASP A 37 -23.23 -0.37 25.79
CA ASP A 37 -24.14 0.34 26.71
C ASP A 37 -25.49 -0.28 27.10
N ARG A 38 -25.44 -1.07 28.18
CA ARG A 38 -26.46 -1.02 29.25
C ARG A 38 -25.83 -0.98 30.65
N GLU A 39 -25.89 0.23 31.20
CA GLU A 39 -26.29 0.60 32.56
C GLU A 39 -25.45 0.11 33.76
N ARG A 40 -24.59 1.03 34.22
CA ARG A 40 -24.36 1.44 35.62
C ARG A 40 -24.70 0.39 36.69
N GLY A 41 -23.70 -0.42 37.05
CA GLY A 41 -23.67 -1.22 38.27
C GLY A 41 -22.25 -1.28 38.80
N ASN A 42 -21.94 -0.36 39.71
CA ASN A 42 -20.85 -0.36 40.69
C ASN A 42 -19.76 -1.46 40.55
N LEU A 43 -18.62 -1.13 39.92
CA LEU A 43 -17.40 -1.96 39.94
C LEU A 43 -16.28 -1.17 40.59
N GLY A 44 -16.41 -1.03 41.91
CA GLY A 44 -15.24 -0.86 42.76
C GLY A 44 -14.44 -2.16 42.76
N HIS A 45 -13.12 -1.98 42.71
CA HIS A 45 -12.07 -2.95 43.02
C HIS A 45 -11.74 -4.06 42.01
N ASP A 46 -10.43 -4.14 41.75
CA ASP A 46 -9.67 -5.29 41.25
C ASP A 46 -9.39 -5.40 39.74
N LEU A 47 -8.79 -4.35 39.16
CA LEU A 47 -7.79 -4.51 38.10
C LEU A 47 -6.44 -4.87 38.73
N LYS A 48 -6.23 -6.16 38.94
CA LYS A 48 -4.93 -6.70 39.35
C LYS A 48 -3.99 -6.63 38.15
N ALA A 49 -2.89 -5.89 38.31
CA ALA A 49 -1.80 -5.78 37.35
C ALA A 49 -1.27 -7.16 36.98
N ALA A 50 -1.48 -7.57 35.72
CA ALA A 50 -0.69 -8.61 35.09
C ALA A 50 0.47 -7.91 34.39
N THR A 51 1.56 -7.73 35.13
CA THR A 51 2.89 -7.43 34.59
C THR A 51 3.36 -8.66 33.84
N ASP A 52 3.05 -8.74 32.56
CA ASP A 52 3.74 -9.64 31.65
C ASP A 52 5.00 -8.90 31.21
N GLU A 53 6.14 -9.34 31.73
CA GLU A 53 7.44 -8.73 31.45
C GLU A 53 7.74 -8.89 29.96
N ALA A 54 7.50 -7.83 29.19
CA ALA A 54 7.98 -7.71 27.83
C ALA A 54 9.51 -7.69 27.87
N GLU A 55 10.10 -8.87 27.72
CA GLU A 55 11.54 -9.07 27.63
C GLU A 55 12.08 -8.17 26.51
N VAL A 56 12.80 -7.12 26.91
CA VAL A 56 13.50 -6.22 25.99
C VAL A 56 14.62 -7.02 25.37
N VAL A 57 14.34 -7.64 24.22
CA VAL A 57 15.38 -8.32 23.43
C VAL A 57 16.36 -7.26 22.96
N GLU A 58 17.48 -7.16 23.68
CA GLU A 58 18.62 -6.32 23.34
C GLU A 58 19.08 -6.68 21.92
N ARG A 59 18.85 -5.78 20.97
CA ARG A 59 19.29 -5.96 19.58
C ARG A 59 20.81 -5.90 19.55
N LYS A 60 21.45 -7.07 19.67
CA LYS A 60 22.88 -7.23 19.42
C LYS A 60 23.20 -6.60 18.05
N PRO A 61 24.25 -5.76 17.91
CA PRO A 61 24.63 -5.24 16.61
C PRO A 61 24.93 -6.44 15.72
N TYR A 62 24.19 -6.58 14.61
CA TYR A 62 24.61 -7.48 13.55
C TYR A 62 25.92 -6.91 13.02
N ALA A 63 27.04 -7.42 13.53
CA ALA A 63 28.34 -7.23 12.92
C ALA A 63 28.29 -7.96 11.57
N SER A 64 27.77 -7.27 10.55
CA SER A 64 27.94 -7.72 9.18
C SER A 64 29.44 -7.65 8.91
N GLU A 65 30.06 -8.78 8.58
CA GLU A 65 31.33 -8.76 7.87
C GLU A 65 31.16 -7.76 6.71
N GLN A 66 31.84 -6.62 6.80
CA GLN A 66 31.76 -5.58 5.78
C GLN A 66 32.56 -6.08 4.57
N THR A 67 31.99 -7.02 3.83
CA THR A 67 32.42 -7.25 2.46
C THR A 67 32.19 -5.93 1.73
N GLU A 68 33.24 -5.34 1.17
CA GLU A 68 33.14 -4.15 0.32
C GLU A 68 32.13 -4.43 -0.79
N LYS A 69 30.89 -3.97 -0.61
CA LYS A 69 29.85 -4.11 -1.62
C LYS A 69 30.10 -3.04 -2.68
N LYS A 70 30.42 -3.49 -3.90
CA LYS A 70 30.56 -2.58 -5.04
C LYS A 70 29.22 -1.87 -5.29
N PRO A 71 29.20 -0.54 -5.47
CA PRO A 71 27.97 0.18 -5.78
C PRO A 71 27.41 -0.31 -7.11
N LEU A 72 26.11 -0.61 -7.12
CA LEU A 72 25.39 -0.97 -8.34
C LEU A 72 25.02 0.30 -9.11
N ALA A 73 25.54 0.46 -10.32
CA ALA A 73 25.10 1.51 -11.22
C ALA A 73 23.71 1.18 -11.77
N ILE A 74 22.73 2.05 -11.53
CA ILE A 74 21.38 1.90 -12.07
C ILE A 74 21.42 2.18 -13.57
N GLN A 75 21.02 1.19 -14.38
CA GLN A 75 20.96 1.31 -15.83
C GLN A 75 19.61 1.93 -16.25
N LEU A 76 19.57 3.26 -16.41
CA LEU A 76 18.36 4.00 -16.75
C LEU A 76 17.76 3.57 -18.09
N ASP A 77 18.60 3.28 -19.08
CA ASP A 77 18.16 2.80 -20.40
C ASP A 77 17.35 1.50 -20.31
N ARG A 78 17.71 0.60 -19.37
CA ARG A 78 16.94 -0.63 -19.14
C ARG A 78 15.60 -0.35 -18.51
N LEU A 79 15.52 0.62 -17.60
CA LEU A 79 14.26 1.03 -16.98
C LEU A 79 13.36 1.69 -18.03
N GLU A 80 13.90 2.49 -18.93
CA GLU A 80 13.16 3.07 -20.05
C GLU A 80 12.65 1.99 -21.01
N ALA A 81 13.53 1.10 -21.48
CA ALA A 81 13.17 0.01 -22.40
C ALA A 81 12.12 -0.96 -21.80
N ALA A 82 12.15 -1.16 -20.48
CA ALA A 82 11.18 -1.96 -19.75
C ALA A 82 9.89 -1.19 -19.38
N GLY A 83 9.77 0.08 -19.77
CA GLY A 83 8.58 0.91 -19.55
C GLY A 83 8.42 1.45 -18.13
N TYR A 84 9.47 1.41 -17.30
CA TYR A 84 9.46 1.97 -15.95
C TYR A 84 9.80 3.47 -15.92
N LEU A 85 10.55 3.97 -16.90
CA LEU A 85 10.99 5.36 -17.01
C LEU A 85 10.56 5.96 -18.35
N ALA A 86 10.18 7.23 -18.37
CA ALA A 86 9.91 7.97 -19.60
C ALA A 86 11.17 8.75 -20.07
N GLN A 87 11.29 8.98 -21.38
CA GLN A 87 12.42 9.73 -21.99
C GLN A 87 12.60 11.13 -21.40
N ASP A 88 11.50 11.88 -21.26
CA ASP A 88 11.46 13.12 -20.49
C ASP A 88 10.77 12.84 -19.15
N TYR A 89 11.50 12.22 -18.22
CA TYR A 89 10.92 11.75 -16.96
C TYR A 89 10.30 12.89 -16.17
N GLU A 90 11.02 13.98 -15.90
CA GLU A 90 10.52 15.09 -15.07
C GLU A 90 9.38 15.88 -15.74
N GLY A 91 9.36 15.97 -17.07
CA GLY A 91 8.26 16.56 -17.83
C GLY A 91 7.06 15.62 -18.03
N SER A 92 7.19 14.34 -17.72
CA SER A 92 6.17 13.34 -18.00
C SER A 92 4.94 13.46 -17.08
N ARG A 93 3.80 12.98 -17.60
CA ARG A 93 2.58 12.77 -16.80
C ARG A 93 2.85 11.83 -15.63
N GLN A 94 3.60 10.74 -15.85
CA GLN A 94 3.97 9.77 -14.83
C GLN A 94 4.64 10.45 -13.63
N PHE A 95 5.63 11.31 -13.87
CA PHE A 95 6.30 12.06 -12.80
C PHE A 95 5.34 12.96 -12.04
N SER A 96 4.45 13.68 -12.73
CA SER A 96 3.45 14.54 -12.09
C SER A 96 2.49 13.76 -11.16
N GLU A 97 2.14 12.52 -11.52
CA GLU A 97 1.29 11.64 -10.72
C GLU A 97 2.01 11.13 -9.48
N PHE A 98 3.24 10.65 -9.61
CA PHE A 98 4.06 10.23 -8.46
C PHE A 98 4.42 11.39 -7.54
N ARG A 99 4.54 12.62 -8.07
CA ARG A 99 4.70 13.83 -7.25
C ARG A 99 3.49 14.09 -6.35
N ARG A 100 2.27 13.81 -6.82
CA ARG A 100 1.06 13.92 -5.99
C ARG A 100 1.06 12.88 -4.87
N ILE A 101 1.53 11.66 -5.15
CA ILE A 101 1.63 10.56 -4.17
C ILE A 101 2.70 10.85 -3.11
N LYS A 102 3.89 11.33 -3.51
CA LYS A 102 5.02 11.48 -2.57
C LYS A 102 4.86 12.64 -1.58
N ARG A 103 4.18 13.72 -1.97
CA ARG A 103 3.97 14.91 -1.10
C ARG A 103 3.42 14.59 0.29
N PRO A 104 2.28 13.88 0.44
CA PRO A 104 1.76 13.51 1.75
C PRO A 104 2.69 12.57 2.53
N ILE A 105 3.42 11.68 1.83
CA ILE A 105 4.39 10.78 2.45
C ILE A 105 5.52 11.58 3.10
N LEU A 106 6.16 12.47 2.34
CA LEU A 106 7.26 13.30 2.83
C LEU A 106 6.81 14.23 3.95
N LYS A 107 5.63 14.84 3.80
CA LYS A 107 5.05 15.69 4.86
C LYS A 107 4.92 14.92 6.17
N LYS A 108 4.44 13.67 6.14
CA LYS A 108 4.28 12.83 7.35
C LYS A 108 5.60 12.29 7.87
N ALA A 109 6.52 11.92 6.98
CA ALA A 109 7.82 11.40 7.36
C ALA A 109 8.63 12.43 8.16
N PHE A 110 8.59 13.71 7.72
CA PHE A 110 9.43 14.79 8.25
C PHE A 110 8.66 15.84 9.08
N SER A 111 7.44 15.56 9.54
CA SER A 111 6.66 16.50 10.36
C SER A 111 7.08 16.48 11.83
N GLY A 112 7.54 17.62 12.36
CA GLY A 112 7.67 17.85 13.80
C GLY A 112 8.66 16.92 14.52
N GLU A 113 8.82 17.16 15.81
CA GLU A 113 9.60 16.29 16.69
C GLU A 113 8.89 14.93 16.85
N ARG A 114 9.67 13.88 17.05
CA ARG A 114 9.17 12.51 17.25
C ARG A 114 9.44 12.14 18.70
N SER A 115 8.42 11.66 19.41
CA SER A 115 8.61 11.05 20.73
C SER A 115 9.35 9.71 20.62
N ALA A 116 10.05 9.29 21.69
CA ALA A 116 10.80 8.03 21.69
C ALA A 116 9.91 6.79 21.44
N GLU A 117 8.62 6.88 21.77
CA GLU A 117 7.64 5.80 21.68
C GLU A 117 6.93 5.72 20.31
N GLU A 118 7.04 6.77 19.48
CA GLU A 118 6.39 6.80 18.16
C GLU A 118 7.04 5.80 17.19
N LEU A 119 6.24 5.15 16.35
CA LEU A 119 6.74 4.31 15.25
C LEU A 119 7.44 5.14 14.16
N PRO A 120 8.36 4.53 13.37
CA PRO A 120 8.97 5.19 12.22
C PRO A 120 7.93 5.67 11.19
N ARG A 121 8.02 6.93 10.76
CA ARG A 121 7.06 7.56 9.81
C ARG A 121 7.52 7.52 8.35
N ASN A 122 8.74 7.03 8.10
CA ASN A 122 9.40 6.97 6.80
C ASN A 122 9.41 5.56 6.17
N LEU A 123 8.71 4.60 6.79
CA LEU A 123 8.51 3.26 6.21
C LEU A 123 7.22 3.26 5.38
N VAL A 124 7.35 2.94 4.10
CA VAL A 124 6.22 2.85 3.16
C VAL A 124 6.18 1.46 2.56
N MET A 125 5.10 0.73 2.83
CA MET A 125 4.82 -0.56 2.20
C MET A 125 3.96 -0.35 0.95
N ILE A 126 4.35 -0.98 -0.15
CA ILE A 126 3.58 -0.96 -1.41
C ILE A 126 3.08 -2.38 -1.65
N SER A 127 1.76 -2.52 -1.76
CA SER A 127 1.09 -3.79 -2.00
C SER A 127 -0.04 -3.60 -3.02
N SER A 128 -0.57 -4.70 -3.54
CA SER A 128 -1.65 -4.74 -4.52
C SER A 128 -2.71 -5.76 -4.10
N ALA A 129 -3.95 -5.56 -4.54
CA ALA A 129 -5.05 -6.48 -4.24
C ALA A 129 -4.95 -7.76 -5.08
N VAL A 130 -4.45 -7.64 -6.33
CA VAL A 130 -4.19 -8.80 -7.19
C VAL A 130 -2.76 -8.81 -7.73
N PRO A 131 -2.26 -9.99 -8.17
CA PRO A 131 -0.95 -10.06 -8.81
C PRO A 131 -0.93 -9.31 -10.15
N GLY A 132 0.10 -8.51 -10.38
CA GLY A 132 0.31 -7.85 -11.67
C GLY A 132 -0.30 -6.44 -11.81
N GLU A 133 -0.92 -5.87 -10.78
CA GLU A 133 -1.46 -4.49 -10.81
C GLU A 133 -0.38 -3.38 -10.88
N GLY A 134 0.89 -3.74 -11.06
CA GLY A 134 1.97 -2.76 -11.16
C GLY A 134 2.57 -2.32 -9.82
N LYS A 135 2.45 -3.10 -8.74
CA LYS A 135 3.11 -2.78 -7.45
C LYS A 135 4.61 -2.47 -7.58
N THR A 136 5.34 -3.26 -8.38
CA THR A 136 6.77 -3.07 -8.65
C THR A 136 7.02 -1.78 -9.44
N PHE A 137 6.16 -1.49 -10.43
CA PHE A 137 6.19 -0.25 -11.20
C PHE A 137 5.97 0.98 -10.32
N CYS A 138 4.96 0.93 -9.44
CA CYS A 138 4.69 2.00 -8.48
C CYS A 138 5.85 2.19 -7.50
N ALA A 139 6.45 1.10 -7.01
CA ALA A 139 7.59 1.17 -6.09
C ALA A 139 8.79 1.86 -6.72
N ILE A 140 9.21 1.42 -7.92
CA ILE A 140 10.36 2.00 -8.62
C ILE A 140 10.11 3.46 -8.95
N ASN A 141 8.95 3.79 -9.52
CA ASN A 141 8.66 5.18 -9.89
C ASN A 141 8.55 6.10 -8.69
N LEU A 142 7.96 5.63 -7.58
CA LEU A 142 7.93 6.40 -6.34
C LEU A 142 9.36 6.64 -5.82
N THR A 143 10.21 5.60 -5.82
CA THR A 143 11.61 5.70 -5.42
C THR A 143 12.38 6.69 -6.29
N LEU A 144 12.30 6.58 -7.62
CA LEU A 144 12.95 7.50 -8.55
C LEU A 144 12.47 8.95 -8.32
N ASN A 145 11.18 9.13 -8.05
CA ASN A 145 10.63 10.43 -7.71
C ASN A 145 11.15 10.95 -6.35
N MET A 146 11.36 10.08 -5.36
CA MET A 146 11.87 10.47 -4.04
C MET A 146 13.36 10.81 -4.05
N ILE A 147 14.17 10.11 -4.85
CA ILE A 147 15.61 10.36 -4.99
C ILE A 147 15.91 11.77 -5.52
N LEU A 148 14.99 12.34 -6.30
CA LEU A 148 15.10 13.70 -6.83
C LEU A 148 14.80 14.78 -5.79
N GLU A 149 14.31 14.41 -4.61
CA GLU A 149 14.10 15.36 -3.52
C GLU A 149 15.40 15.57 -2.74
N ARG A 150 15.64 16.83 -2.31
CA ARG A 150 16.86 17.19 -1.61
C ARG A 150 16.87 16.62 -0.20
N ASP A 151 18.07 16.31 0.28
CA ASP A 151 18.35 15.89 1.66
C ASP A 151 17.60 14.62 2.09
N ILE A 152 17.21 13.78 1.14
CA ILE A 152 16.54 12.50 1.39
C ILE A 152 17.39 11.36 0.85
N THR A 153 17.57 10.33 1.68
CA THR A 153 18.09 9.03 1.25
C THR A 153 16.94 8.04 1.15
N VAL A 154 16.94 7.20 0.12
CA VAL A 154 15.85 6.27 -0.15
C VAL A 154 16.40 4.85 -0.16
N MET A 155 15.73 3.96 0.58
CA MET A 155 16.00 2.52 0.56
C MET A 155 14.79 1.81 -0.07
N LEU A 156 15.03 1.10 -1.17
CA LEU A 156 14.03 0.21 -1.78
C LEU A 156 14.36 -1.24 -1.43
N MET A 157 13.37 -1.97 -0.92
CA MET A 157 13.51 -3.38 -0.54
C MET A 157 12.47 -4.22 -1.31
N ASP A 158 12.92 -5.31 -1.94
CA ASP A 158 12.01 -6.32 -2.49
C ASP A 158 11.59 -7.29 -1.37
N VAL A 159 10.31 -7.29 -1.01
CA VAL A 159 9.75 -8.18 0.01
C VAL A 159 9.01 -9.36 -0.64
N ASP A 160 8.93 -9.42 -1.99
CA ASP A 160 8.33 -10.53 -2.73
C ASP A 160 9.37 -11.65 -2.97
N CYS A 161 9.43 -12.61 -2.05
CA CYS A 161 10.39 -13.72 -2.09
C CYS A 161 10.18 -14.69 -3.27
N MET A 162 8.99 -14.70 -3.87
CA MET A 162 8.65 -15.63 -4.95
C MET A 162 9.07 -15.10 -6.31
N ARG A 163 8.72 -13.85 -6.62
CA ARG A 163 8.95 -13.29 -7.96
C ARG A 163 10.32 -12.61 -8.10
N ARG A 164 10.84 -12.01 -7.02
CA ARG A 164 12.12 -11.28 -6.99
C ARG A 164 12.27 -10.33 -8.18
N SER A 165 11.23 -9.55 -8.45
CA SER A 165 11.10 -8.75 -9.67
C SER A 165 12.14 -7.63 -9.73
N LEU A 166 12.54 -7.07 -8.58
CA LEU A 166 13.52 -5.98 -8.56
C LEU A 166 14.92 -6.49 -8.90
N SER A 167 15.36 -7.61 -8.32
CA SER A 167 16.69 -8.17 -8.60
C SER A 167 16.88 -8.48 -10.08
N LYS A 168 15.85 -9.03 -10.74
CA LYS A 168 15.87 -9.30 -12.19
C LYS A 168 15.95 -8.01 -12.99
N LEU A 169 15.14 -7.00 -12.63
CA LEU A 169 15.11 -5.72 -13.35
C LEU A 169 16.46 -4.97 -13.24
N PHE A 170 17.08 -4.99 -12.07
CA PHE A 170 18.38 -4.36 -11.84
C PHE A 170 19.58 -5.25 -12.24
N GLY A 171 19.34 -6.48 -12.70
CA GLY A 171 20.38 -7.39 -13.19
C GLY A 171 21.29 -7.94 -12.09
N VAL A 172 20.74 -8.16 -10.89
CA VAL A 172 21.46 -8.62 -9.69
C VAL A 172 20.86 -9.89 -9.08
N ASP A 173 20.03 -10.62 -9.83
CA ASP A 173 19.37 -11.86 -9.39
C ASP A 173 20.34 -13.02 -9.09
N GLY A 174 21.56 -12.97 -9.63
CA GLY A 174 22.66 -13.88 -9.30
C GLY A 174 23.67 -13.34 -8.29
N GLN A 175 23.43 -12.16 -7.71
CA GLN A 175 24.33 -11.50 -6.75
C GLN A 175 23.79 -11.63 -5.31
N PRO A 176 24.67 -11.69 -4.29
CA PRO A 176 24.28 -11.81 -2.88
C PRO A 176 23.59 -10.58 -2.30
#